data_AF-A0A7X9HQ83-F1
#
_entry.id   AF-A0A7X9HQ83-F1
#
_cell.length_a   1.000
_cell.length_b   1.000
_cell.length_c   1.000
_cell.angle_alpha   90.00
_cell.angle_beta   90.00
_cell.angle_gamma   90.00
#
_symmetry.space_group_name_H-M   'P 1'
#
loop_
_entity.id
_entity.type
_entity.pdbx_description
1 polymer ?
#
loop_
_entity_poly.entity_id
_entity_poly.type
_entity_poly.pdbx_seq_one_letter_code
_entity_poly.pdbx_strand_id
1 'polypeptide(L)'
;NVNFSPDGNKISYVRSNNIYIYDIPSQTEKAITTDGTETLLNGTLNWVYWEEIFGRRDIAYWWSNDSKAIAYLQTDESPVSVIYYSDFKPAVPNVIKQRYPKTGGTNPIVKLGIAEIENAKTTWVDFTGIPYEYIIRVKWLPDSRNVSVQLMNRRQDENNLLFADRYTGKTKFILKETDPCWVNVSDDLHFIKDGKEFLWVSERTGYAHIYRFASDGKLINQVTKGEWAVVASGGSAFWVRKAISAIDDKNGIIYFTAQEKSATEKYLYSIKFDGSAMKRISKEEGTHAINFSPDTKFYFDSYSNIKTPPVLSLHKSDGTFLKQLGKYDEEKLASLDLQRPEQFTIPARDGFPLPAEIMKPKDFDPNKKYPLIIYLYGGPSAAQVLNRWRPSIYYDQVLLDHGFLVAIIDPRSATAISKKLENLIFGNLGQVELQDLVDCARWFKKQSYIDSTRIGVWGWSGGGTFTLNALSNSKEFKAGIAVAAVTDWIYYDSKFGESVMNSPQLNPDGYVNASLVRTAKNLHGRLMIVHGTYDDNVHIQNAYAFMEELIRANIMFDLMIYPMRQHGISDRPAQIHLYNTMLEFWKKNL
;
A
#
# COMPACT_ATOMS: atom_id res chain seq x y z
N ASN A 1 16.34 -1.47 -13.33
CA ASN A 1 17.30 -1.36 -12.20
C ASN A 1 18.68 -0.94 -12.65
N VAL A 2 18.96 0.36 -12.71
CA VAL A 2 20.30 0.90 -12.97
C VAL A 2 20.64 1.87 -11.83
N ASN A 3 21.79 1.72 -11.19
CA ASN A 3 22.19 2.56 -10.06
C ASN A 3 23.67 2.95 -10.15
N PHE A 4 24.00 4.16 -9.69
CA PHE A 4 25.40 4.55 -9.47
C PHE A 4 25.93 3.97 -8.16
N SER A 5 27.23 3.66 -8.13
CA SER A 5 27.95 3.48 -6.87
C SER A 5 27.94 4.79 -6.06
N PRO A 6 28.07 4.73 -4.72
CA PRO A 6 28.12 5.93 -3.88
C PRO A 6 29.20 6.96 -4.26
N ASP A 7 30.33 6.51 -4.80
CA ASP A 7 31.41 7.37 -5.31
C ASP A 7 31.17 7.90 -6.73
N GLY A 8 30.12 7.45 -7.42
CA GLY A 8 29.76 7.84 -8.78
C GLY A 8 30.62 7.24 -9.89
N ASN A 9 31.59 6.38 -9.58
CA ASN A 9 32.54 5.86 -10.57
C ASN A 9 32.06 4.59 -11.29
N LYS A 10 31.02 3.92 -10.78
CA LYS A 10 30.50 2.65 -11.32
C LYS A 10 29.00 2.72 -11.50
N ILE A 11 28.50 1.92 -12.44
CA ILE A 11 27.07 1.70 -12.68
C ILE A 11 26.78 0.22 -12.48
N SER A 12 25.79 -0.11 -11.67
CA SER A 12 25.27 -1.48 -11.54
C SER A 12 23.95 -1.63 -12.27
N TYR A 13 23.70 -2.80 -12.86
CA TYR A 13 22.41 -3.17 -13.42
C TYR A 13 22.18 -4.68 -13.46
N VAL A 14 20.93 -5.08 -13.69
CA VAL A 14 20.57 -6.48 -13.91
C VAL A 14 20.34 -6.73 -15.40
N ARG A 15 20.94 -7.79 -15.93
CA ARG A 15 20.70 -8.30 -17.28
C ARG A 15 20.57 -9.82 -17.21
N SER A 16 19.49 -10.37 -17.78
CA SER A 16 19.21 -11.81 -17.76
C SER A 16 19.36 -12.41 -16.35
N ASN A 17 18.73 -11.76 -15.36
CA ASN A 17 18.72 -12.19 -13.96
C ASN A 17 20.10 -12.29 -13.30
N ASN A 18 21.07 -11.53 -13.81
CA ASN A 18 22.43 -11.42 -13.28
C ASN A 18 22.85 -9.97 -13.08
N ILE A 19 23.64 -9.71 -12.04
CA ILE A 19 24.16 -8.39 -11.71
C ILE A 19 25.43 -8.12 -12.51
N TYR A 20 25.51 -6.95 -13.13
CA TYR A 20 26.66 -6.44 -13.86
C TYR A 20 27.11 -5.10 -13.28
N ILE A 21 28.41 -4.83 -13.40
CA ILE A 21 29.03 -3.56 -13.03
C ILE A 21 29.77 -3.01 -14.25
N TYR A 22 29.47 -1.78 -14.59
CA TYR A 22 30.20 -1.00 -15.57
C TYR A 22 31.05 0.04 -14.84
N ASP A 23 32.37 -0.04 -15.00
CA ASP A 23 33.31 0.94 -14.45
C ASP A 23 33.49 2.09 -15.45
N ILE A 24 33.07 3.29 -15.06
CA ILE A 24 33.00 4.45 -15.96
C ILE A 24 34.41 4.90 -16.39
N PRO A 25 35.41 5.03 -15.49
CA PRO A 25 36.75 5.46 -15.89
C PRO A 25 37.43 4.49 -16.87
N SER A 26 37.36 3.18 -16.61
CA SER A 26 37.99 2.18 -17.49
C SER A 26 37.14 1.77 -18.68
N GLN A 27 35.85 2.12 -18.69
CA GLN A 27 34.85 1.70 -19.69
C GLN A 27 34.73 0.18 -19.82
N THR A 28 34.92 -0.55 -18.72
CA THR A 28 34.83 -2.01 -18.70
C THR A 28 33.56 -2.49 -18.01
N GLU A 29 32.99 -3.59 -18.51
CA GLU A 29 31.86 -4.29 -17.91
C GLU A 29 32.33 -5.59 -17.26
N LYS A 30 31.82 -5.90 -16.07
CA LYS A 30 32.09 -7.13 -15.34
C LYS A 30 30.79 -7.73 -14.81
N ALA A 31 30.59 -9.02 -15.03
CA ALA A 31 29.54 -9.78 -14.37
C ALA A 31 29.90 -10.05 -12.90
N ILE A 32 28.97 -9.78 -11.99
CA ILE A 32 29.09 -10.08 -10.55
C ILE A 32 28.43 -11.42 -10.23
N THR A 33 27.33 -11.74 -10.90
CA THR A 33 26.71 -13.07 -10.86
C THR A 33 26.59 -13.61 -12.28
N THR A 34 26.54 -14.94 -12.42
CA THR A 34 26.48 -15.60 -13.74
C THR A 34 25.53 -16.80 -13.79
N ASP A 35 24.86 -17.12 -12.69
CA ASP A 35 24.02 -18.31 -12.52
C ASP A 35 22.52 -18.05 -12.72
N GLY A 36 22.12 -16.81 -12.99
CA GLY A 36 20.72 -16.45 -13.20
C GLY A 36 20.05 -17.25 -14.33
N THR A 37 18.81 -17.70 -14.08
CA THR A 37 17.97 -18.47 -15.01
C THR A 37 16.57 -17.86 -15.10
N GLU A 38 15.62 -18.48 -15.80
CA GLU A 38 14.21 -18.05 -15.78
C GLU A 38 13.65 -17.98 -14.35
N THR A 39 14.08 -18.89 -13.45
CA THR A 39 13.54 -19.01 -12.09
C THR A 39 14.53 -18.67 -10.99
N LEU A 40 15.81 -18.46 -11.30
CA LEU A 40 16.82 -18.03 -10.35
C LEU A 40 17.19 -16.56 -10.63
N LEU A 41 16.79 -15.68 -9.71
CA LEU A 41 16.88 -14.24 -9.88
C LEU A 41 17.95 -13.65 -8.98
N ASN A 42 18.97 -12.99 -9.54
CA ASN A 42 19.98 -12.25 -8.78
C ASN A 42 19.77 -10.73 -8.92
N GLY A 43 19.58 -10.03 -7.80
CA GLY A 43 19.50 -8.56 -7.80
C GLY A 43 18.22 -7.98 -8.42
N THR A 44 17.23 -8.83 -8.70
CA THR A 44 15.90 -8.45 -9.18
C THR A 44 14.84 -9.20 -8.38
N LEU A 45 13.63 -8.64 -8.29
CA LEU A 45 12.56 -9.21 -7.47
C LEU A 45 11.62 -10.10 -8.29
N ASN A 46 11.17 -11.21 -7.68
CA ASN A 46 9.98 -11.93 -8.12
C ASN A 46 8.70 -11.15 -7.78
N TRP A 47 7.55 -11.62 -8.27
CA TRP A 47 6.28 -10.89 -8.16
C TRP A 47 5.88 -10.54 -6.71
N VAL A 48 5.91 -11.49 -5.76
CA VAL A 48 5.45 -11.22 -4.37
C VAL A 48 6.39 -10.25 -3.65
N TYR A 49 7.69 -10.32 -3.93
CA TYR A 49 8.66 -9.38 -3.40
C TYR A 49 8.46 -7.98 -4.00
N TRP A 50 8.23 -7.90 -5.30
CA TRP A 50 7.99 -6.65 -6.01
C TRP A 50 6.70 -5.98 -5.54
N GLU A 51 5.56 -6.69 -5.56
CA GLU A 51 4.25 -6.18 -5.21
C GLU A 51 4.15 -5.86 -3.71
N GLU A 52 4.35 -6.88 -2.85
CA GLU A 52 3.94 -6.82 -1.45
C GLU A 52 5.04 -6.37 -0.48
N ILE A 53 6.32 -6.65 -0.78
CA ILE A 53 7.42 -6.38 0.15
C ILE A 53 8.09 -5.04 -0.16
N PHE A 54 8.45 -4.78 -1.41
CA PHE A 54 9.23 -3.61 -1.82
C PHE A 54 8.41 -2.48 -2.45
N GLY A 55 7.08 -2.66 -2.55
CA GLY A 55 6.14 -1.62 -2.95
C GLY A 55 6.30 -1.18 -4.39
N ARG A 56 6.35 -2.16 -5.31
CA ARG A 56 6.51 -2.02 -6.76
C ARG A 56 7.81 -1.34 -7.20
N ARG A 57 8.83 -1.40 -6.35
CA ARG A 57 10.20 -0.99 -6.66
C ARG A 57 11.04 -2.22 -6.80
N ASP A 58 11.57 -2.45 -7.99
CA ASP A 58 12.51 -3.54 -8.22
C ASP A 58 13.85 -3.17 -7.55
N ILE A 59 14.01 -3.53 -6.27
CA ILE A 59 15.21 -3.23 -5.48
C ILE A 59 15.60 -4.51 -4.76
N ALA A 60 16.51 -5.27 -5.38
CA ALA A 60 17.05 -6.50 -4.78
C ALA A 60 18.57 -6.47 -4.62
N TYR A 61 19.20 -5.30 -4.74
CA TYR A 61 20.61 -5.12 -4.41
C TYR A 61 20.94 -3.73 -3.87
N TRP A 62 22.01 -3.64 -3.09
CA TRP A 62 22.42 -2.44 -2.35
C TRP A 62 23.94 -2.31 -2.35
N TRP A 63 24.45 -1.16 -2.78
CA TRP A 63 25.86 -0.81 -2.70
C TRP A 63 26.31 -0.57 -1.26
N SER A 64 27.50 -1.07 -0.91
CA SER A 64 28.20 -0.64 0.31
C SER A 64 28.62 0.82 0.21
N ASN A 65 28.67 1.54 1.34
CA ASN A 65 28.97 2.98 1.32
C ASN A 65 30.38 3.28 0.78
N ASP A 66 31.32 2.33 0.91
CA ASP A 66 32.67 2.40 0.36
C ASP A 66 32.77 2.04 -1.14
N SER A 67 31.66 1.73 -1.80
CA SER A 67 31.58 1.36 -3.22
C SER A 67 32.34 0.08 -3.61
N LYS A 68 32.65 -0.81 -2.66
CA LYS A 68 33.45 -2.02 -2.90
C LYS A 68 32.67 -3.33 -2.93
N ALA A 69 31.44 -3.34 -2.43
CA ALA A 69 30.60 -4.53 -2.40
C ALA A 69 29.14 -4.23 -2.74
N ILE A 70 28.44 -5.29 -3.14
CA ILE A 70 26.98 -5.29 -3.33
C ILE A 70 26.37 -6.39 -2.47
N ALA A 71 25.46 -6.00 -1.59
CA ALA A 71 24.53 -6.95 -0.97
C ALA A 71 23.38 -7.18 -1.95
N TYR A 72 22.93 -8.42 -2.17
CA TYR A 72 21.83 -8.72 -3.09
C TYR A 72 21.00 -9.91 -2.65
N LEU A 73 19.73 -9.90 -3.02
CA LEU A 73 18.86 -11.06 -2.91
C LEU A 73 19.07 -11.99 -4.10
N GLN A 74 19.21 -13.27 -3.81
CA GLN A 74 19.00 -14.33 -4.78
C GLN A 74 17.68 -15.02 -4.44
N THR A 75 16.75 -15.12 -5.40
CA THR A 75 15.49 -15.83 -5.20
C THR A 75 15.31 -16.95 -6.21
N ASP A 76 14.95 -18.15 -5.74
CA ASP A 76 14.54 -19.28 -6.56
C ASP A 76 13.01 -19.42 -6.50
N GLU A 77 12.36 -19.12 -7.63
CA GLU A 77 10.91 -19.22 -7.80
C GLU A 77 10.47 -20.48 -8.57
N SER A 78 11.37 -21.43 -8.81
CA SER A 78 11.02 -22.72 -9.43
C SER A 78 9.92 -23.50 -8.70
N PRO A 79 9.80 -23.49 -7.35
CA PRO A 79 8.73 -24.22 -6.66
C PRO A 79 7.39 -23.45 -6.61
N VAL A 80 7.37 -22.20 -7.08
CA VAL A 80 6.17 -21.35 -7.02
C VAL A 80 5.20 -21.73 -8.13
N SER A 81 3.90 -21.73 -7.83
CA SER A 81 2.85 -22.00 -8.83
C SER A 81 2.89 -21.03 -10.00
N VAL A 82 2.50 -21.53 -11.18
CA VAL A 82 2.40 -20.73 -12.41
C VAL A 82 0.94 -20.41 -12.68
N ILE A 83 0.66 -19.14 -12.95
CA ILE A 83 -0.60 -18.68 -13.52
C ILE A 83 -0.40 -18.39 -14.99
N TYR A 84 -1.45 -18.65 -15.77
CA TYR A 84 -1.44 -18.54 -17.21
C TYR A 84 -2.45 -17.51 -17.67
N TYR A 85 -2.05 -16.71 -18.65
CA TYR A 85 -2.92 -15.77 -19.35
C TYR A 85 -2.90 -16.07 -20.84
N SER A 86 -4.03 -15.82 -21.49
CA SER A 86 -4.16 -15.95 -22.93
C SER A 86 -3.98 -14.58 -23.58
N ASP A 87 -2.86 -14.39 -24.28
CA ASP A 87 -2.67 -13.24 -25.17
C ASP A 87 -3.44 -13.49 -26.46
N PHE A 88 -4.57 -12.81 -26.60
CA PHE A 88 -5.48 -12.98 -27.72
C PHE A 88 -5.04 -12.24 -29.00
N LYS A 89 -3.97 -11.43 -28.97
CA LYS A 89 -3.56 -10.60 -30.12
C LYS A 89 -3.17 -11.40 -31.36
N PRO A 90 -2.40 -12.51 -31.26
CA PRO A 90 -2.10 -13.34 -32.41
C PRO A 90 -3.27 -14.27 -32.77
N ALA A 91 -3.34 -14.71 -34.04
CA ALA A 91 -4.41 -15.62 -34.51
C ALA A 91 -4.46 -16.96 -33.75
N VAL A 92 -3.29 -17.46 -33.34
CA VAL A 92 -3.16 -18.54 -32.35
C VAL A 92 -2.72 -17.88 -31.05
N PRO A 93 -3.54 -17.86 -29.99
CA PRO A 93 -3.20 -17.17 -28.76
C PRO A 93 -1.90 -17.67 -28.15
N ASN A 94 -1.09 -16.75 -27.65
CA ASN A 94 0.10 -17.09 -26.87
C ASN A 94 -0.27 -17.27 -25.40
N VAL A 95 0.51 -18.08 -24.69
CA VAL A 95 0.36 -18.26 -23.25
C VAL A 95 1.42 -17.43 -22.52
N ILE A 96 0.97 -16.43 -21.77
CA ILE A 96 1.82 -15.68 -20.83
C ILE A 96 1.85 -16.45 -19.52
N LYS A 97 3.04 -16.60 -18.93
CA LYS A 97 3.26 -17.27 -17.64
C LYS A 97 3.68 -16.25 -16.59
N GLN A 98 3.18 -16.42 -15.37
CA GLN A 98 3.61 -15.66 -14.20
C GLN A 98 3.74 -16.60 -13.01
N ARG A 99 4.85 -16.50 -12.28
CA ARG A 99 5.00 -17.18 -10.98
C ARG A 99 4.24 -16.37 -9.93
N TYR A 100 3.34 -17.02 -9.22
CA TYR A 100 2.49 -16.39 -8.23
C TYR A 100 2.27 -17.32 -7.04
N PRO A 101 2.76 -16.99 -5.84
CA PRO A 101 2.60 -17.83 -4.66
C PRO A 101 1.21 -17.58 -4.06
N LYS A 102 0.27 -18.47 -4.34
CA LYS A 102 -1.06 -18.38 -3.72
C LYS A 102 -0.97 -18.66 -2.22
N THR A 103 -1.90 -18.09 -1.48
CA THR A 103 -2.21 -18.46 -0.10
C THR A 103 -2.17 -19.97 0.15
N GLY A 104 -1.45 -20.40 1.19
CA GLY A 104 -1.25 -21.81 1.53
C GLY A 104 -0.28 -22.56 0.61
N GLY A 105 0.19 -21.94 -0.47
CA GLY A 105 1.16 -22.48 -1.42
C GLY A 105 2.61 -22.21 -1.04
N THR A 106 3.53 -22.52 -1.95
CA THR A 106 4.98 -22.33 -1.73
C THR A 106 5.42 -20.94 -2.16
N ASN A 107 6.15 -20.24 -1.30
CA ASN A 107 6.83 -18.99 -1.64
C ASN A 107 8.19 -19.25 -2.33
N PRO A 108 8.74 -18.23 -3.03
CA PRO A 108 10.12 -18.29 -3.51
C PRO A 108 11.11 -18.50 -2.37
N ILE A 109 12.13 -19.32 -2.61
CA ILE A 109 13.25 -19.47 -1.67
C ILE A 109 14.17 -18.26 -1.83
N VAL A 110 14.48 -17.56 -0.75
CA VAL A 110 15.29 -16.33 -0.77
C VAL A 110 16.56 -16.49 0.05
N LYS A 111 17.67 -15.93 -0.45
CA LYS A 111 18.95 -15.81 0.27
C LYS A 111 19.54 -14.42 0.09
N LEU A 112 20.37 -14.01 1.04
CA LEU A 112 21.15 -12.76 0.97
C LEU A 112 22.62 -13.09 0.69
N GLY A 113 23.13 -12.60 -0.43
CA GLY A 113 24.55 -12.65 -0.80
C GLY A 113 25.22 -11.29 -0.65
N ILE A 114 26.52 -11.28 -0.37
CA ILE A 114 27.37 -10.08 -0.35
C ILE A 114 28.54 -10.34 -1.30
N ALA A 115 28.53 -9.68 -2.45
CA ALA A 115 29.54 -9.83 -3.48
C ALA A 115 30.60 -8.73 -3.41
N GLU A 116 31.87 -9.12 -3.30
CA GLU A 116 33.01 -8.22 -3.46
C GLU A 116 33.23 -7.90 -4.94
N ILE A 117 33.28 -6.62 -5.30
CA ILE A 117 33.31 -6.22 -6.72
C ILE A 117 34.63 -6.59 -7.39
N GLU A 118 35.74 -6.49 -6.65
CA GLU A 118 37.09 -6.73 -7.16
C GLU A 118 37.25 -8.14 -7.71
N ASN A 119 36.79 -9.16 -6.97
CA ASN A 119 36.95 -10.57 -7.32
C ASN A 119 35.64 -11.30 -7.65
N ALA A 120 34.49 -10.62 -7.59
CA ALA A 120 33.15 -11.19 -7.78
C ALA A 120 32.84 -12.40 -6.87
N LYS A 121 33.50 -12.49 -5.71
CA LYS A 121 33.23 -13.54 -4.73
C LYS A 121 32.03 -13.17 -3.88
N THR A 122 31.01 -14.03 -3.87
CA THR A 122 29.86 -13.91 -2.97
C THR A 122 30.12 -14.60 -1.64
N THR A 123 29.93 -13.87 -0.55
CA THR A 123 29.73 -14.41 0.80
C THR A 123 28.23 -14.53 1.06
N TRP A 124 27.75 -15.73 1.36
CA TRP A 124 26.35 -15.95 1.73
C TRP A 124 26.14 -15.69 3.22
N VAL A 125 25.08 -14.96 3.54
CA VAL A 125 24.73 -14.68 4.93
C VAL A 125 24.16 -15.94 5.59
N ASP A 126 24.65 -16.26 6.78
CA ASP A 126 24.28 -17.43 7.54
C ASP A 126 23.09 -17.13 8.48
N PHE A 127 21.94 -17.72 8.14
CA PHE A 127 20.71 -17.66 8.92
C PHE A 127 20.43 -18.98 9.66
N THR A 128 21.43 -19.85 9.81
CA THR A 128 21.27 -21.15 10.47
C THR A 128 20.67 -20.97 11.88
N GLY A 129 19.59 -21.70 12.14
CA GLY A 129 18.88 -21.66 13.42
C GLY A 129 17.88 -20.51 13.57
N ILE A 130 17.67 -19.68 12.55
CA ILE A 130 16.69 -18.58 12.55
C ILE A 130 15.64 -18.87 11.47
N PRO A 131 14.44 -19.38 11.84
CA PRO A 131 13.37 -19.60 10.87
C PRO A 131 12.88 -18.28 10.26
N TYR A 132 12.73 -18.23 8.93
CA TYR A 132 12.16 -17.10 8.21
C TYR A 132 11.52 -17.56 6.90
N GLU A 133 10.60 -16.76 6.40
CA GLU A 133 9.97 -16.93 5.08
C GLU A 133 10.39 -15.80 4.14
N TYR A 134 10.53 -14.60 4.68
CA TYR A 134 10.77 -13.38 3.91
C TYR A 134 12.02 -12.63 4.39
N ILE A 135 12.83 -12.14 3.45
CA ILE A 135 13.82 -11.08 3.70
C ILE A 135 13.18 -9.76 3.31
N ILE A 136 12.69 -9.01 4.27
CA ILE A 136 11.86 -7.84 3.97
C ILE A 136 12.69 -6.56 3.77
N ARG A 137 13.84 -6.40 4.44
CA ARG A 137 14.69 -5.21 4.26
C ARG A 137 16.16 -5.58 4.39
N VAL A 138 16.99 -4.88 3.62
CA VAL A 138 18.45 -4.98 3.66
C VAL A 138 19.03 -3.57 3.61
N LYS A 139 20.01 -3.28 4.47
CA LYS A 139 20.65 -1.96 4.51
C LYS A 139 22.06 -2.05 5.08
N TRP A 140 23.03 -1.45 4.41
CA TRP A 140 24.40 -1.33 4.91
C TRP A 140 24.47 -0.46 6.17
N LEU A 141 25.29 -0.88 7.14
CA LEU A 141 25.68 -0.02 8.25
C LEU A 141 26.68 1.04 7.76
N PRO A 142 26.82 2.18 8.48
CA PRO A 142 27.74 3.25 8.11
C PRO A 142 29.19 2.77 7.89
N ASP A 143 29.62 1.75 8.64
CA ASP A 143 30.97 1.18 8.60
C ASP A 143 31.31 0.41 7.31
N SER A 144 30.34 0.10 6.45
CA SER A 144 30.50 -0.79 5.27
C SER A 144 31.06 -2.18 5.58
N ARG A 145 31.09 -2.56 6.86
CA ARG A 145 31.55 -3.86 7.38
C ARG A 145 30.37 -4.78 7.62
N ASN A 146 29.24 -4.21 8.06
CA ASN A 146 28.05 -4.96 8.41
C ASN A 146 26.87 -4.59 7.50
N VAL A 147 26.03 -5.58 7.22
CA VAL A 147 24.74 -5.41 6.53
C VAL A 147 23.63 -5.75 7.51
N SER A 148 22.71 -4.82 7.73
CA SER A 148 21.46 -5.12 8.43
C SER A 148 20.48 -5.84 7.52
N VAL A 149 19.78 -6.80 8.10
CA VAL A 149 18.77 -7.61 7.42
C VAL A 149 17.57 -7.82 8.34
N GLN A 150 16.38 -7.70 7.78
CA GLN A 150 15.11 -7.96 8.47
C GLN A 150 14.51 -9.27 7.94
N LEU A 151 14.32 -10.23 8.85
CA LEU A 151 13.77 -11.56 8.57
C LEU A 151 12.37 -11.67 9.17
N MET A 152 11.38 -11.96 8.34
CA MET A 152 9.99 -12.11 8.74
C MET A 152 9.55 -13.57 8.57
N ASN A 153 8.81 -14.08 9.55
CA ASN A 153 8.24 -15.42 9.48
C ASN A 153 7.00 -15.45 8.56
N ARG A 154 6.55 -16.66 8.19
CA ARG A 154 5.43 -16.83 7.25
C ARG A 154 4.10 -16.26 7.77
N ARG A 155 3.85 -16.39 9.08
CA ARG A 155 2.67 -15.81 9.75
C ARG A 155 2.73 -14.29 9.82
N GLN A 156 3.92 -13.71 9.66
CA GLN A 156 4.18 -12.26 9.63
C GLN A 156 3.88 -11.56 10.95
N ASP A 157 3.82 -12.30 12.06
CA ASP A 157 3.67 -11.80 13.41
C ASP A 157 5.02 -11.57 14.11
N GLU A 158 6.13 -11.93 13.45
CA GLU A 158 7.50 -11.71 13.93
C GLU A 158 8.40 -11.14 12.83
N ASN A 159 9.12 -10.06 13.15
CA ASN A 159 10.18 -9.47 12.34
C ASN A 159 11.46 -9.33 13.16
N ASN A 160 12.54 -9.96 12.69
CA ASN A 160 13.84 -10.01 13.36
C ASN A 160 14.86 -9.15 12.61
N LEU A 161 15.47 -8.19 13.30
CA LEU A 161 16.60 -7.42 12.81
C LEU A 161 17.91 -8.11 13.21
N LEU A 162 18.77 -8.38 12.21
CA LEU A 162 20.11 -8.93 12.40
C LEU A 162 21.15 -8.08 11.69
N PHE A 163 22.38 -8.12 12.17
CA PHE A 163 23.56 -7.61 11.46
C PHE A 163 24.43 -8.76 10.99
N ALA A 164 24.77 -8.77 9.70
CA ALA A 164 25.62 -9.76 9.05
C ALA A 164 26.99 -9.16 8.74
N ASP A 165 28.06 -9.87 9.10
CA ASP A 165 29.42 -9.48 8.74
C ASP A 165 29.69 -9.77 7.25
N ARG A 166 30.17 -8.75 6.53
CA ARG A 166 30.42 -8.78 5.08
C ARG A 166 31.32 -9.92 4.59
N TYR A 167 32.30 -10.32 5.39
CA TYR A 167 33.35 -11.25 4.95
C TYR A 167 33.09 -12.69 5.36
N THR A 168 32.42 -12.87 6.50
CA THR A 168 32.15 -14.19 7.07
C THR A 168 30.71 -14.66 6.89
N GLY A 169 29.78 -13.75 6.61
CA GLY A 169 28.34 -14.03 6.54
C GLY A 169 27.69 -14.28 7.90
N LYS A 170 28.46 -14.30 8.99
CA LYS A 170 27.94 -14.55 10.34
C LYS A 170 26.98 -13.46 10.77
N THR A 171 25.87 -13.86 11.39
CA THR A 171 24.83 -12.95 11.85
C THR A 171 24.86 -12.75 13.36
N LYS A 172 24.48 -11.55 13.79
CA LYS A 172 24.19 -11.20 15.18
C LYS A 172 22.73 -10.72 15.28
N PHE A 173 21.97 -11.32 16.18
CA PHE A 173 20.62 -10.89 16.51
C PHE A 173 20.62 -9.53 17.20
N ILE A 174 19.74 -8.61 16.80
CA ILE A 174 19.66 -7.24 17.34
C ILE A 174 18.30 -6.96 17.98
N LEU A 175 17.20 -7.14 17.25
CA LEU A 175 15.87 -6.76 17.72
C LEU A 175 14.81 -7.74 17.23
N LYS A 176 13.84 -8.06 18.08
CA LYS A 176 12.60 -8.74 17.72
C LYS A 176 11.44 -7.75 17.77
N GLU A 177 10.66 -7.67 16.71
CA GLU A 177 9.37 -6.98 16.67
C GLU A 177 8.25 -8.02 16.51
N THR A 178 7.16 -7.87 17.27
CA THR A 178 6.03 -8.81 17.27
C THR A 178 4.70 -8.10 17.35
N ASP A 179 3.68 -8.65 16.72
CA ASP A 179 2.28 -8.23 16.85
C ASP A 179 1.40 -9.49 16.93
N PRO A 180 0.33 -9.54 17.77
CA PRO A 180 -0.51 -10.74 17.88
C PRO A 180 -1.21 -11.13 16.56
N CYS A 181 -1.38 -10.18 15.65
CA CYS A 181 -1.94 -10.37 14.32
C CYS A 181 -0.82 -10.39 13.28
N TRP A 182 -0.30 -9.22 12.88
CA TRP A 182 0.80 -9.11 11.92
C TRP A 182 1.60 -7.81 12.11
N VAL A 183 2.89 -7.85 11.76
CA VAL A 183 3.81 -6.71 11.77
C VAL A 183 3.78 -6.02 10.41
N ASN A 184 3.42 -4.74 10.38
CA ASN A 184 3.48 -3.94 9.16
C ASN A 184 4.92 -3.67 8.73
N VAL A 185 5.18 -3.72 7.43
CA VAL A 185 6.51 -3.47 6.86
C VAL A 185 6.84 -1.97 6.89
N SER A 186 8.05 -1.63 7.35
CA SER A 186 8.53 -0.25 7.46
C SER A 186 9.92 -0.07 6.86
N ASP A 187 10.14 1.07 6.19
CA ASP A 187 11.42 1.55 5.69
C ASP A 187 12.20 2.36 6.76
N ASP A 188 11.63 2.57 7.96
CA ASP A 188 12.14 3.46 9.01
C ASP A 188 13.19 2.80 9.92
N LEU A 189 14.25 2.23 9.33
CA LEU A 189 15.49 1.87 10.03
C LEU A 189 16.57 2.89 9.67
N HIS A 190 17.01 3.70 10.64
CA HIS A 190 18.03 4.71 10.41
C HIS A 190 19.15 4.65 11.44
N PHE A 191 20.36 4.37 10.99
CA PHE A 191 21.56 4.45 11.81
C PHE A 191 21.93 5.91 12.09
N ILE A 192 22.25 6.21 13.34
CA ILE A 192 22.67 7.54 13.83
C ILE A 192 23.93 7.37 14.68
N LYS A 193 24.62 8.48 14.98
CA LYS A 193 25.86 8.50 15.76
C LYS A 193 26.91 7.53 15.21
N ASP A 194 27.12 7.59 13.89
CA ASP A 194 28.03 6.72 13.13
C ASP A 194 27.73 5.21 13.32
N GLY A 195 26.46 4.86 13.49
CA GLY A 195 26.01 3.48 13.62
C GLY A 195 26.06 2.92 15.05
N LYS A 196 26.40 3.74 16.06
CA LYS A 196 26.33 3.34 17.48
C LYS A 196 24.90 3.18 18.00
N GLU A 197 23.94 3.78 17.30
CA GLU A 197 22.53 3.76 17.63
C GLU A 197 21.69 3.72 16.35
N PHE A 198 20.40 3.39 16.49
CA PHE A 198 19.45 3.46 15.39
C PHE A 198 18.06 3.87 15.84
N LEU A 199 17.31 4.46 14.90
CA LEU A 199 15.88 4.71 15.00
C LEU A 199 15.11 3.57 14.35
N TRP A 200 13.96 3.24 14.94
CA TRP A 200 13.06 2.17 14.52
C TRP A 200 11.60 2.58 14.78
N VAL A 201 10.72 2.39 13.80
CA VAL A 201 9.28 2.60 13.99
C VAL A 201 8.63 1.28 14.41
N SER A 202 7.83 1.31 15.48
CA SER A 202 7.09 0.16 15.99
C SER A 202 5.68 0.56 16.39
N GLU A 203 4.75 -0.41 16.27
CA GLU A 203 3.35 -0.27 16.64
C GLU A 203 3.02 -0.90 18.00
N ARG A 204 4.04 -1.27 18.80
CA ARG A 204 3.91 -2.00 20.08
C ARG A 204 2.98 -1.37 21.14
N THR A 205 2.61 -0.11 20.98
CA THR A 205 1.66 0.59 21.87
C THR A 205 0.22 0.59 21.34
N GLY A 206 0.00 0.01 20.16
CA GLY A 206 -1.21 0.15 19.37
C GLY A 206 -1.18 1.32 18.39
N TYR A 207 -0.16 2.18 18.46
CA TYR A 207 0.09 3.29 17.53
C TYR A 207 1.53 3.24 17.04
N ALA A 208 1.75 3.63 15.79
CA ALA A 208 3.09 3.70 15.22
C ALA A 208 3.87 4.85 15.84
N HIS A 209 5.00 4.55 16.48
CA HIS A 209 5.88 5.52 17.10
C HIS A 209 7.35 5.23 16.82
N ILE A 210 8.17 6.26 16.98
CA ILE A 210 9.63 6.21 16.77
C ILE A 210 10.28 5.82 18.09
N TYR A 211 11.18 4.83 18.03
CA TYR A 211 11.98 4.33 19.13
C TYR A 211 13.46 4.45 18.78
N ARG A 212 14.28 4.68 19.80
CA ARG A 212 15.74 4.79 19.66
C ARG A 212 16.40 3.65 20.43
N PHE A 213 17.32 2.97 19.77
CA PHE A 213 18.04 1.81 20.28
C PHE A 213 19.55 2.01 20.15
N ALA A 214 20.31 1.41 21.06
CA ALA A 214 21.74 1.20 20.87
C ALA A 214 21.96 0.13 19.78
N SER A 215 23.14 0.11 19.16
CA SER A 215 23.49 -0.83 18.08
C SER A 215 23.45 -2.30 18.50
N ASP A 216 23.41 -2.61 19.79
CA ASP A 216 23.25 -3.97 20.32
C ASP A 216 21.78 -4.36 20.53
N GLY A 217 20.82 -3.48 20.22
CA GLY A 217 19.39 -3.72 20.37
C GLY A 217 18.79 -3.25 21.69
N LYS A 218 19.59 -2.68 22.62
CA LYS A 218 19.06 -2.14 23.86
C LYS A 218 18.22 -0.89 23.60
N LEU A 219 16.97 -0.88 24.06
CA LEU A 219 16.10 0.30 23.99
C LEU A 219 16.71 1.43 24.84
N ILE A 220 16.90 2.61 24.22
CA ILE A 220 17.37 3.82 24.90
C ILE A 220 16.16 4.62 25.38
N ASN A 221 15.24 4.97 24.46
CA ASN A 221 14.00 5.68 24.78
C ASN A 221 12.96 5.53 23.66
N GLN A 222 11.69 5.74 24.03
CA GLN A 222 10.61 5.99 23.07
C GLN A 222 10.62 7.48 22.72
N VAL A 223 10.80 7.81 21.45
CA VAL A 223 10.99 9.19 20.98
C VAL A 223 9.66 9.91 20.81
N THR A 224 8.67 9.26 20.20
CA THR A 224 7.30 9.78 20.07
C THR A 224 6.29 8.93 20.84
N LYS A 225 5.22 9.54 21.36
CA LYS A 225 4.19 8.87 22.17
C LYS A 225 2.85 9.61 22.10
N GLY A 226 1.74 8.89 22.19
CA GLY A 226 0.39 9.43 22.28
C GLY A 226 -0.65 8.51 21.67
N GLU A 227 -1.88 8.99 21.54
CA GLU A 227 -2.97 8.27 20.85
C GLU A 227 -3.08 8.73 19.39
N TRP A 228 -1.96 8.66 18.67
CA TRP A 228 -1.82 9.06 17.28
C TRP A 228 -0.64 8.32 16.65
N ALA A 229 -0.62 8.18 15.32
CA ALA A 229 0.42 7.44 14.62
C ALA A 229 1.37 8.36 13.83
N VAL A 230 2.66 8.00 13.80
CA VAL A 230 3.55 8.43 12.71
C VAL A 230 3.11 7.72 11.43
N VAL A 231 3.07 8.45 10.32
CA VAL A 231 2.55 7.94 9.05
C VAL A 231 3.47 8.28 7.90
N ALA A 232 3.39 7.54 6.81
CA ALA A 232 4.20 7.81 5.63
C ALA A 232 3.92 9.20 5.04
N SER A 233 5.01 9.92 4.77
CA SER A 233 5.01 11.26 4.16
C SER A 233 4.48 11.21 2.71
N GLY A 234 4.76 10.13 1.99
CA GLY A 234 4.35 9.90 0.59
C GLY A 234 5.42 9.10 -0.17
N GLY A 235 5.19 8.82 -1.46
CA GLY A 235 6.23 8.28 -2.36
C GLY A 235 6.53 6.78 -2.26
N SER A 236 5.66 5.99 -1.64
CA SER A 236 5.67 4.51 -1.65
C SER A 236 4.24 3.97 -1.80
N ALA A 237 4.11 2.67 -2.06
CA ALA A 237 2.83 1.98 -1.90
C ALA A 237 2.28 2.20 -0.48
N PHE A 238 0.97 2.39 -0.32
CA PHE A 238 0.37 2.84 0.95
C PHE A 238 0.58 1.83 2.10
N TRP A 239 0.80 0.55 1.78
CA TRP A 239 1.08 -0.52 2.73
C TRP A 239 2.56 -0.60 3.15
N VAL A 240 3.45 0.19 2.54
CA VAL A 240 4.87 0.31 2.93
C VAL A 240 5.07 1.63 3.68
N ARG A 241 5.37 1.54 4.98
CA ARG A 241 5.50 2.72 5.85
C ARG A 241 6.89 3.36 5.75
N LYS A 242 6.93 4.69 5.69
CA LYS A 242 8.15 5.52 5.75
C LYS A 242 7.84 6.88 6.37
N ALA A 243 7.77 6.92 7.69
CA ALA A 243 7.36 8.11 8.42
C ALA A 243 8.49 9.13 8.64
N ILE A 244 9.74 8.66 8.77
CA ILE A 244 10.91 9.54 8.96
C ILE A 244 11.30 10.13 7.60
N SER A 245 11.16 11.45 7.50
CA SER A 245 11.47 12.20 6.28
C SER A 245 12.93 12.63 6.21
N ALA A 246 13.55 12.95 7.35
CA ALA A 246 14.96 13.29 7.46
C ALA A 246 15.49 13.18 8.90
N ILE A 247 16.80 13.10 9.05
CA ILE A 247 17.50 13.08 10.35
C ILE A 247 18.69 14.04 10.27
N ASP A 248 18.70 15.05 11.13
CA ASP A 248 19.86 15.89 11.38
C ASP A 248 20.59 15.33 12.61
N ASP A 249 21.52 14.41 12.36
CA ASP A 249 22.25 13.73 13.43
C ASP A 249 23.18 14.68 14.19
N LYS A 250 23.73 15.69 13.52
CA LYS A 250 24.61 16.69 14.14
C LYS A 250 23.88 17.44 15.25
N ASN A 251 22.64 17.86 15.00
CA ASN A 251 21.84 18.60 15.97
C ASN A 251 20.87 17.71 16.77
N GLY A 252 20.83 16.40 16.49
CA GLY A 252 19.98 15.42 17.16
C GLY A 252 18.49 15.63 16.91
N ILE A 253 18.10 15.95 15.67
CA ILE A 253 16.71 16.24 15.27
C ILE A 253 16.21 15.18 14.29
N ILE A 254 14.96 14.75 14.48
CA ILE A 254 14.22 13.87 13.57
C ILE A 254 13.09 14.68 12.96
N TYR A 255 12.98 14.63 11.64
CA TYR A 255 11.85 15.17 10.89
C TYR A 255 10.96 14.02 10.42
N PHE A 256 9.68 14.06 10.75
CA PHE A 256 8.75 12.96 10.48
C PHE A 256 7.34 13.47 10.21
N THR A 257 6.52 12.65 9.57
CA THR A 257 5.10 12.93 9.33
C THR A 257 4.18 12.16 10.27
N ALA A 258 3.11 12.79 10.73
CA ALA A 258 2.17 12.19 11.68
C ALA A 258 0.74 12.75 11.56
N GLN A 259 -0.21 11.99 12.10
CA GLN A 259 -1.63 12.33 12.27
C GLN A 259 -1.96 12.92 13.66
N GLU A 260 -0.96 13.50 14.34
CA GLU A 260 -1.12 13.96 15.74
C GLU A 260 -2.23 15.00 15.91
N LYS A 261 -2.28 16.02 15.02
CA LYS A 261 -3.32 17.04 15.04
C LYS A 261 -4.69 16.55 14.57
N SER A 262 -4.74 15.62 13.61
CA SER A 262 -5.98 15.14 13.00
C SER A 262 -5.78 13.79 12.33
N ALA A 263 -6.77 12.90 12.48
CA ALA A 263 -6.81 11.58 11.85
C ALA A 263 -6.89 11.64 10.32
N THR A 264 -7.43 12.72 9.75
CA THR A 264 -7.63 12.85 8.30
C THR A 264 -6.56 13.70 7.61
N GLU A 265 -5.54 14.13 8.34
CA GLU A 265 -4.51 15.05 7.88
C GLU A 265 -3.11 14.53 8.17
N LYS A 266 -2.12 15.00 7.42
CA LYS A 266 -0.73 14.59 7.60
C LYS A 266 0.14 15.82 7.67
N TYR A 267 0.86 15.97 8.78
CA TYR A 267 1.70 17.13 9.04
C TYR A 267 3.15 16.74 9.24
N LEU A 268 4.06 17.65 8.87
CA LEU A 268 5.49 17.56 9.18
C LEU A 268 5.74 18.03 10.61
N TYR A 269 6.50 17.24 11.36
CA TYR A 269 6.97 17.56 12.71
C TYR A 269 8.49 17.45 12.78
N SER A 270 9.07 18.13 13.77
CA SER A 270 10.45 17.91 14.22
C SER A 270 10.47 17.55 15.70
N ILE A 271 11.38 16.68 16.13
CA ILE A 271 11.59 16.30 17.53
C ILE A 271 13.07 16.01 17.81
N LYS A 272 13.51 16.15 19.07
CA LYS A 272 14.85 15.73 19.49
C LYS A 272 14.94 14.22 19.70
N PHE A 273 16.14 13.65 19.64
CA PHE A 273 16.38 12.21 19.84
C PHE A 273 15.94 11.69 21.22
N ASP A 274 15.88 12.54 22.23
CA ASP A 274 15.39 12.21 23.57
C ASP A 274 13.85 12.29 23.68
N GLY A 275 13.16 12.73 22.62
CA GLY A 275 11.71 12.94 22.60
C GLY A 275 11.27 14.34 23.05
N SER A 276 12.21 15.24 23.37
CA SER A 276 11.90 16.62 23.76
C SER A 276 11.66 17.54 22.55
N ALA A 277 11.08 18.71 22.82
CA ALA A 277 10.90 19.79 21.85
C ALA A 277 10.19 19.38 20.54
N MET A 278 9.23 18.45 20.62
CA MET A 278 8.35 18.14 19.50
C MET A 278 7.60 19.40 19.06
N LYS A 279 7.62 19.72 17.77
CA LYS A 279 6.87 20.83 17.19
C LYS A 279 6.39 20.49 15.78
N ARG A 280 5.21 20.99 15.43
CA ARG A 280 4.68 20.96 14.06
C ARG A 280 5.39 22.04 13.22
N ILE A 281 5.87 21.65 12.04
CA ILE A 281 6.61 22.51 11.10
C ILE A 281 5.68 23.05 10.00
N SER A 282 4.89 22.17 9.39
CA SER A 282 3.90 22.53 8.37
C SER A 282 2.72 23.27 8.99
N LYS A 283 2.27 24.34 8.33
CA LYS A 283 1.27 25.27 8.88
C LYS A 283 -0.14 25.00 8.36
N GLU A 284 -0.28 24.93 7.04
CA GLU A 284 -1.55 24.79 6.32
C GLU A 284 -2.29 23.52 6.71
N GLU A 285 -3.63 23.55 6.73
CA GLU A 285 -4.44 22.39 7.08
C GLU A 285 -4.65 21.50 5.86
N GLY A 286 -4.36 20.21 6.00
CA GLY A 286 -4.49 19.24 4.91
C GLY A 286 -3.44 18.15 4.96
N THR A 287 -3.04 17.69 3.78
CA THR A 287 -2.08 16.59 3.62
C THR A 287 -0.81 17.12 2.98
N HIS A 288 0.30 16.92 3.71
CA HIS A 288 1.64 17.29 3.27
C HIS A 288 2.45 16.06 2.88
N ALA A 289 3.08 16.09 1.71
CA ALA A 289 4.04 15.10 1.28
C ALA A 289 5.44 15.72 1.14
N ILE A 290 6.34 15.30 2.02
CA ILE A 290 7.62 15.95 2.31
C ILE A 290 8.80 15.17 1.74
N ASN A 291 9.69 15.88 1.05
CA ASN A 291 10.97 15.36 0.58
C ASN A 291 12.12 16.31 0.97
N PHE A 292 13.02 15.87 1.84
CA PHE A 292 14.15 16.67 2.30
C PHE A 292 15.36 16.59 1.36
N SER A 293 16.15 17.67 1.34
CA SER A 293 17.51 17.63 0.79
C SER A 293 18.39 16.67 1.61
N PRO A 294 19.39 16.00 1.00
CA PRO A 294 20.28 15.09 1.73
C PRO A 294 21.01 15.73 2.91
N ASP A 295 21.28 17.04 2.85
CA ASP A 295 21.91 17.80 3.93
C ASP A 295 20.92 18.35 4.98
N THR A 296 19.64 17.99 4.86
CA THR A 296 18.53 18.34 5.76
C THR A 296 18.22 19.83 5.91
N LYS A 297 18.81 20.70 5.09
CA LYS A 297 18.60 22.15 5.20
C LYS A 297 17.29 22.62 4.58
N PHE A 298 16.81 21.90 3.57
CA PHE A 298 15.63 22.27 2.81
C PHE A 298 14.70 21.06 2.65
N TYR A 299 13.43 21.35 2.39
CA TYR A 299 12.48 20.32 1.95
C TYR A 299 11.51 20.86 0.92
N PHE A 300 11.09 19.97 0.02
CA PHE A 300 9.92 20.15 -0.81
C PHE A 300 8.67 19.72 -0.04
N ASP A 301 7.62 20.50 -0.15
CA ASP A 301 6.28 20.20 0.34
C ASP A 301 5.33 20.11 -0.85
N SER A 302 4.81 18.91 -1.11
CA SER A 302 3.67 18.71 -1.99
C SER A 302 2.42 18.71 -1.13
N TYR A 303 1.81 19.88 -0.99
CA TYR A 303 0.64 20.11 -0.15
C TYR A 303 -0.65 20.09 -0.96
N SER A 304 -1.71 19.52 -0.40
CA SER A 304 -3.08 19.72 -0.89
C SER A 304 -4.10 19.58 0.24
N ASN A 305 -5.30 20.09 0.00
CA ASN A 305 -6.46 19.85 0.84
C ASN A 305 -7.69 19.61 -0.05
N ILE A 306 -8.86 19.35 0.52
CA ILE A 306 -10.05 19.07 -0.30
C ILE A 306 -10.42 20.22 -1.25
N LYS A 307 -10.06 21.47 -0.93
CA LYS A 307 -10.36 22.67 -1.71
C LYS A 307 -9.27 23.03 -2.72
N THR A 308 -8.03 22.71 -2.41
CA THR A 308 -6.81 23.22 -3.05
C THR A 308 -6.07 22.08 -3.72
N PRO A 309 -5.96 22.09 -5.07
CA PRO A 309 -5.14 21.12 -5.79
C PRO A 309 -3.67 21.15 -5.34
N PRO A 310 -2.88 20.11 -5.66
CA PRO A 310 -1.50 20.02 -5.23
C PRO A 310 -0.66 21.25 -5.60
N VAL A 311 0.00 21.82 -4.61
CA VAL A 311 1.00 22.88 -4.73
C VAL A 311 2.34 22.32 -4.28
N LEU A 312 3.39 22.62 -5.04
CA LEU A 312 4.76 22.25 -4.68
C LEU A 312 5.53 23.49 -4.24
N SER A 313 6.01 23.49 -3.01
CA SER A 313 6.81 24.59 -2.43
C SER A 313 8.14 24.10 -1.86
N LEU A 314 9.10 25.01 -1.77
CA LEU A 314 10.41 24.82 -1.16
C LEU A 314 10.47 25.60 0.16
N HIS A 315 10.95 24.93 1.20
CA HIS A 315 11.07 25.46 2.55
C HIS A 315 12.45 25.19 3.13
N LYS A 316 12.88 26.00 4.09
CA LYS A 316 13.95 25.62 5.04
C LYS A 316 13.42 24.57 6.03
N SER A 317 14.30 23.81 6.65
CA SER A 317 13.95 22.77 7.63
C SER A 317 13.18 23.24 8.87
N ASP A 318 13.20 24.54 9.17
CA ASP A 318 12.40 25.15 10.24
C ASP A 318 10.96 25.50 9.82
N GLY A 319 10.61 25.28 8.55
CA GLY A 319 9.31 25.60 7.97
C GLY A 319 9.24 26.93 7.23
N THR A 320 10.32 27.72 7.23
CA THR A 320 10.37 29.00 6.51
C THR A 320 10.16 28.77 5.03
N PHE A 321 9.06 29.32 4.48
CA PHE A 321 8.77 29.31 3.06
C PHE A 321 9.85 30.08 2.28
N LEU A 322 10.33 29.49 1.19
CA LEU A 322 11.30 30.13 0.30
C LEU A 322 10.70 30.45 -1.06
N LYS A 323 10.06 29.47 -1.68
CA LYS A 323 9.57 29.60 -3.05
C LYS A 323 8.47 28.59 -3.37
N GLN A 324 7.49 29.01 -4.17
CA GLN A 324 6.57 28.10 -4.83
C GLN A 324 7.14 27.64 -6.17
N LEU A 325 7.15 26.33 -6.42
CA LEU A 325 7.77 25.69 -7.58
C LEU A 325 6.74 25.15 -8.57
N GLY A 326 5.61 24.64 -8.06
CA GLY A 326 4.51 24.14 -8.87
C GLY A 326 3.19 24.68 -8.33
N LYS A 327 2.32 25.14 -9.24
CA LYS A 327 0.96 25.56 -8.93
C LYS A 327 0.00 25.06 -9.99
N TYR A 328 -1.25 24.89 -9.59
CA TYR A 328 -2.34 24.65 -10.52
C TYR A 328 -2.75 25.94 -11.22
N ASP A 329 -3.49 25.79 -12.32
CA ASP A 329 -4.09 26.89 -13.07
C ASP A 329 -5.43 27.27 -12.42
N GLU A 330 -5.45 28.43 -11.75
CA GLU A 330 -6.61 28.92 -10.99
C GLU A 330 -7.79 29.27 -11.91
N GLU A 331 -7.54 29.91 -13.06
CA GLU A 331 -8.59 30.27 -14.01
C GLU A 331 -9.21 29.01 -14.62
N LYS A 332 -8.37 28.04 -15.00
CA LYS A 332 -8.85 26.75 -15.48
C LYS A 332 -9.63 26.01 -14.41
N LEU A 333 -9.16 25.96 -13.17
CA LEU A 333 -9.88 25.30 -12.09
C LEU A 333 -11.23 25.96 -11.82
N ALA A 334 -11.27 27.30 -11.80
CA ALA A 334 -12.50 28.06 -11.63
C ALA A 334 -13.48 27.81 -12.78
N SER A 335 -12.99 27.70 -14.02
CA SER A 335 -13.84 27.42 -15.20
C SER A 335 -14.50 26.05 -15.18
N LEU A 336 -13.96 25.10 -14.40
CA LEU A 336 -14.52 23.76 -14.26
C LEU A 336 -15.68 23.69 -13.25
N ASP A 337 -15.89 24.73 -12.42
CA ASP A 337 -17.00 24.82 -11.44
C ASP A 337 -17.16 23.57 -10.55
N LEU A 338 -16.03 22.92 -10.25
CA LEU A 338 -16.00 21.64 -9.56
C LEU A 338 -16.59 21.78 -8.14
N GLN A 339 -17.45 20.86 -7.75
CA GLN A 339 -17.95 20.72 -6.38
C GLN A 339 -16.89 20.12 -5.46
N ARG A 340 -17.08 20.31 -4.14
CA ARG A 340 -16.11 19.91 -3.12
C ARG A 340 -16.80 19.05 -2.06
N PRO A 341 -16.11 18.05 -1.50
CA PRO A 341 -16.70 17.22 -0.46
C PRO A 341 -16.83 17.99 0.85
N GLU A 342 -17.86 17.67 1.62
CA GLU A 342 -18.00 18.02 3.03
C GLU A 342 -17.53 16.81 3.86
N GLN A 343 -16.54 17.00 4.74
CA GLN A 343 -16.05 15.95 5.63
C GLN A 343 -16.76 15.99 6.98
N PHE A 344 -17.13 14.81 7.49
CA PHE A 344 -17.82 14.63 8.77
C PHE A 344 -17.58 13.21 9.30
N THR A 345 -18.21 12.87 10.42
CA THR A 345 -18.16 11.53 10.99
C THR A 345 -19.54 10.93 11.14
N ILE A 346 -19.69 9.64 10.86
CA ILE A 346 -20.91 8.86 11.09
C ILE A 346 -20.72 8.02 12.35
N PRO A 347 -21.61 8.12 13.37
CA PRO A 347 -21.53 7.23 14.51
C PRO A 347 -21.89 5.80 14.11
N ALA A 348 -20.96 4.87 14.30
CA ALA A 348 -21.24 3.44 14.22
C ALA A 348 -22.16 2.99 15.36
N ARG A 349 -22.66 1.76 15.27
CA ARG A 349 -23.51 1.08 16.28
C ARG A 349 -22.95 1.09 17.71
N ASP A 350 -21.62 1.17 17.85
CA ASP A 350 -20.90 1.23 19.13
C ASP A 350 -20.36 2.63 19.46
N GLY A 351 -20.76 3.65 18.69
CA GLY A 351 -20.34 5.03 18.88
C GLY A 351 -19.00 5.40 18.23
N PHE A 352 -18.31 4.47 17.55
CA PHE A 352 -17.08 4.81 16.83
C PHE A 352 -17.37 5.86 15.72
N PRO A 353 -16.60 6.96 15.64
CA PRO A 353 -16.82 8.02 14.65
C PRO A 353 -16.19 7.65 13.30
N LEU A 354 -16.94 6.98 12.43
CA LEU A 354 -16.49 6.58 11.09
C LEU A 354 -16.23 7.82 10.23
N PRO A 355 -15.01 8.03 9.70
CA PRO A 355 -14.75 9.12 8.77
C PRO A 355 -15.59 8.97 7.51
N ALA A 356 -16.24 10.06 7.11
CA ALA A 356 -17.05 10.14 5.92
C ALA A 356 -16.88 11.47 5.19
N GLU A 357 -17.11 11.46 3.89
CA GLU A 357 -17.26 12.68 3.11
C GLU A 357 -18.40 12.53 2.12
N ILE A 358 -19.10 13.63 1.84
CA ILE A 358 -20.19 13.67 0.84
C ILE A 358 -19.99 14.85 -0.10
N MET A 359 -20.16 14.60 -1.38
CA MET A 359 -20.19 15.61 -2.43
C MET A 359 -21.62 15.81 -2.92
N LYS A 360 -22.00 17.08 -3.09
CA LYS A 360 -23.32 17.52 -3.52
C LYS A 360 -23.20 18.38 -4.78
N PRO A 361 -24.22 18.42 -5.66
CA PRO A 361 -24.22 19.29 -6.82
C PRO A 361 -24.30 20.77 -6.39
N LYS A 362 -23.94 21.67 -7.30
CA LYS A 362 -23.93 23.12 -7.04
C LYS A 362 -25.29 23.67 -6.63
N ASP A 363 -26.34 23.16 -7.26
CA ASP A 363 -27.74 23.52 -7.07
C ASP A 363 -28.47 22.56 -6.11
N PHE A 364 -27.74 21.99 -5.15
CA PHE A 364 -28.29 21.09 -4.15
C PHE A 364 -29.46 21.74 -3.39
N ASP A 365 -30.59 21.03 -3.36
CA ASP A 365 -31.81 21.42 -2.65
C ASP A 365 -32.09 20.41 -1.52
N PRO A 366 -31.99 20.79 -0.24
CA PRO A 366 -32.22 19.88 0.88
C PRO A 366 -33.66 19.33 0.96
N ASN A 367 -34.59 19.88 0.19
CA ASN A 367 -35.97 19.40 0.09
C ASN A 367 -36.19 18.37 -1.03
N LYS A 368 -35.21 18.15 -1.90
CA LYS A 368 -35.22 17.09 -2.92
C LYS A 368 -34.55 15.82 -2.40
N LYS A 369 -35.00 14.67 -2.91
CA LYS A 369 -34.39 13.37 -2.63
C LYS A 369 -33.50 12.94 -3.79
N TYR A 370 -32.24 12.66 -3.48
CA TYR A 370 -31.23 12.26 -4.45
C TYR A 370 -30.84 10.78 -4.26
N PRO A 371 -30.54 10.04 -5.35
CA PRO A 371 -29.84 8.77 -5.24
C PRO A 371 -28.42 9.02 -4.72
N LEU A 372 -27.87 8.04 -4.00
CA LEU A 372 -26.53 8.11 -3.40
C LEU A 372 -25.65 6.99 -3.93
N ILE A 373 -24.44 7.32 -4.35
CA ILE A 373 -23.39 6.34 -4.69
C ILE A 373 -22.30 6.42 -3.62
N ILE A 374 -22.08 5.31 -2.92
CA ILE A 374 -21.01 5.18 -1.93
C ILE A 374 -19.79 4.54 -2.59
N TYR A 375 -18.64 5.20 -2.53
CA TYR A 375 -17.35 4.58 -2.83
C TYR A 375 -16.66 4.12 -1.54
N LEU A 376 -16.09 2.92 -1.58
CA LEU A 376 -15.36 2.30 -0.49
C LEU A 376 -14.11 1.60 -1.05
N TYR A 377 -12.97 1.75 -0.38
CA TYR A 377 -11.82 0.85 -0.58
C TYR A 377 -11.73 -0.21 0.52
N GLY A 378 -11.83 0.19 1.79
CA GLY A 378 -12.01 -0.71 2.95
C GLY A 378 -10.81 -1.56 3.37
N GLY A 379 -9.71 -1.61 2.61
CA GLY A 379 -8.52 -2.37 2.99
C GLY A 379 -7.84 -1.85 4.28
N PRO A 380 -7.07 -2.71 4.99
CA PRO A 380 -6.38 -2.33 6.22
C PRO A 380 -5.48 -1.10 6.02
N SER A 381 -5.59 -0.13 6.91
CA SER A 381 -4.81 1.12 6.89
C SER A 381 -4.83 1.88 5.55
N ALA A 382 -5.86 1.71 4.74
CA ALA A 382 -5.97 2.28 3.40
C ALA A 382 -6.94 3.47 3.33
N ALA A 383 -6.77 4.45 4.21
CA ALA A 383 -7.69 5.58 4.39
C ALA A 383 -7.96 6.36 3.09
N GLN A 384 -9.23 6.59 2.81
CA GLN A 384 -9.73 7.35 1.66
C GLN A 384 -10.21 8.74 2.06
N VAL A 385 -10.82 8.89 3.25
CA VAL A 385 -11.33 10.14 3.80
C VAL A 385 -10.17 10.90 4.42
N LEU A 386 -9.50 11.70 3.58
CA LEU A 386 -8.34 12.51 3.96
C LEU A 386 -8.56 13.93 3.46
N ASN A 387 -8.14 14.94 4.23
CA ASN A 387 -8.16 16.33 3.78
C ASN A 387 -7.06 16.54 2.73
N ARG A 388 -7.32 16.10 1.49
CA ARG A 388 -6.39 16.12 0.35
C ARG A 388 -7.15 16.30 -0.95
N TRP A 389 -6.46 16.78 -1.98
CA TRP A 389 -7.01 16.76 -3.33
C TRP A 389 -6.98 15.34 -3.90
N ARG A 390 -8.10 14.85 -4.43
CA ARG A 390 -8.23 13.50 -4.96
C ARG A 390 -8.44 13.52 -6.48
N PRO A 391 -7.64 12.77 -7.26
CA PRO A 391 -7.88 12.66 -8.71
C PRO A 391 -9.25 12.09 -9.07
N SER A 392 -9.86 11.26 -8.22
CA SER A 392 -11.20 10.69 -8.44
C SER A 392 -12.32 11.74 -8.53
N ILE A 393 -12.08 12.96 -8.04
CA ILE A 393 -13.07 14.06 -7.99
C ILE A 393 -13.73 14.33 -9.34
N TYR A 394 -13.04 14.07 -10.45
CA TYR A 394 -13.58 14.29 -11.80
C TYR A 394 -14.67 13.30 -12.18
N TYR A 395 -14.54 12.02 -11.81
CA TYR A 395 -15.64 11.06 -12.03
C TYR A 395 -16.80 11.35 -11.09
N ASP A 396 -16.50 11.79 -9.86
CA ASP A 396 -17.53 12.20 -8.90
C ASP A 396 -18.34 13.39 -9.47
N GLN A 397 -17.71 14.39 -10.12
CA GLN A 397 -18.43 15.45 -10.81
C GLN A 397 -19.39 14.94 -11.88
N VAL A 398 -18.94 13.98 -12.70
CA VAL A 398 -19.79 13.40 -13.75
C VAL A 398 -21.04 12.75 -13.13
N LEU A 399 -20.92 12.12 -11.97
CA LEU A 399 -22.06 11.57 -11.23
C LEU A 399 -22.98 12.67 -10.69
N LEU A 400 -22.43 13.76 -10.14
CA LEU A 400 -23.21 14.91 -9.68
C LEU A 400 -24.01 15.55 -10.81
N ASP A 401 -23.40 15.73 -11.99
CA ASP A 401 -24.04 16.28 -13.19
C ASP A 401 -25.22 15.41 -13.68
N HIS A 402 -25.23 14.13 -13.31
CA HIS A 402 -26.31 13.19 -13.59
C HIS A 402 -27.26 12.98 -12.39
N GLY A 403 -27.18 13.83 -11.36
CA GLY A 403 -28.12 13.89 -10.25
C GLY A 403 -27.85 12.91 -9.11
N PHE A 404 -26.67 12.27 -9.07
CA PHE A 404 -26.26 11.42 -7.95
C PHE A 404 -25.51 12.23 -6.90
N LEU A 405 -25.73 11.96 -5.62
CA LEU A 405 -24.77 12.35 -4.59
C LEU A 405 -23.68 11.28 -4.50
N VAL A 406 -22.47 11.69 -4.12
CA VAL A 406 -21.33 10.77 -3.98
C VAL A 406 -20.83 10.84 -2.55
N ALA A 407 -20.72 9.71 -1.88
CA ALA A 407 -20.12 9.62 -0.54
C ALA A 407 -18.93 8.67 -0.53
N ILE A 408 -17.99 8.93 0.35
CA ILE A 408 -16.82 8.09 0.61
C ILE A 408 -16.78 7.85 2.11
N ILE A 409 -16.53 6.60 2.49
CA ILE A 409 -16.43 6.21 3.88
C ILE A 409 -15.15 5.41 4.11
N ASP A 410 -14.59 5.53 5.31
CA ASP A 410 -13.56 4.63 5.81
C ASP A 410 -14.13 3.77 6.94
N PRO A 411 -14.21 2.43 6.79
CA PRO A 411 -14.47 1.55 7.92
C PRO A 411 -13.32 1.66 8.92
N ARG A 412 -13.57 1.32 10.18
CA ARG A 412 -12.61 1.56 11.27
C ARG A 412 -11.21 0.99 11.01
N SER A 413 -11.12 -0.17 10.37
CA SER A 413 -9.87 -0.86 10.01
C SER A 413 -9.07 -0.16 8.92
N ALA A 414 -9.72 0.64 8.06
CA ALA A 414 -9.09 1.35 6.97
C ALA A 414 -8.53 2.73 7.38
N THR A 415 -8.96 3.28 8.51
CA THR A 415 -8.65 4.66 8.94
C THR A 415 -7.15 4.96 9.10
N ALA A 416 -6.30 3.92 9.24
CA ALA A 416 -4.86 4.02 9.50
C ALA A 416 -4.49 4.76 10.80
N ILE A 417 -5.46 5.00 11.68
CA ILE A 417 -5.27 5.75 12.94
C ILE A 417 -4.49 4.92 13.96
N SER A 418 -4.76 3.62 14.04
CA SER A 418 -4.14 2.74 15.02
C SER A 418 -4.06 1.29 14.54
N LYS A 419 -3.05 0.59 15.04
CA LYS A 419 -2.88 -0.85 14.86
C LYS A 419 -4.01 -1.64 15.49
N LYS A 420 -4.59 -1.13 16.59
CA LYS A 420 -5.73 -1.77 17.27
C LYS A 420 -6.96 -1.87 16.36
N LEU A 421 -7.29 -0.79 15.64
CA LEU A 421 -8.41 -0.78 14.70
C LEU A 421 -8.13 -1.63 13.46
N GLU A 422 -6.90 -1.58 12.96
CA GLU A 422 -6.46 -2.40 11.83
C GLU A 422 -6.58 -3.90 12.14
N ASN A 423 -6.14 -4.34 13.33
CA ASN A 423 -6.13 -5.74 13.76
C ASN A 423 -7.53 -6.35 13.96
N LEU A 424 -8.61 -5.56 13.98
CA LEU A 424 -9.98 -6.07 14.16
C LEU A 424 -10.43 -7.03 13.04
N ILE A 425 -9.75 -7.00 11.90
CA ILE A 425 -10.09 -7.79 10.71
C ILE A 425 -9.33 -9.12 10.67
N PHE A 426 -8.37 -9.32 11.58
CA PHE A 426 -7.50 -10.48 11.58
C PHE A 426 -8.31 -11.78 11.68
N GLY A 427 -8.06 -12.69 10.74
CA GLY A 427 -8.71 -13.98 10.63
C GLY A 427 -10.15 -13.95 10.10
N ASN A 428 -10.76 -12.78 9.89
CA ASN A 428 -12.16 -12.65 9.49
C ASN A 428 -12.44 -11.40 8.65
N LEU A 429 -11.59 -11.19 7.64
CA LEU A 429 -11.64 -10.05 6.72
C LEU A 429 -13.00 -9.94 6.03
N GLY A 430 -13.60 -8.75 6.05
CA GLY A 430 -14.92 -8.50 5.46
C GLY A 430 -16.04 -8.33 6.47
N GLN A 431 -15.92 -8.84 7.69
CA GLN A 431 -17.03 -8.79 8.65
C GLN A 431 -17.20 -7.42 9.30
N VAL A 432 -16.12 -6.87 9.88
CA VAL A 432 -16.16 -5.58 10.58
C VAL A 432 -16.45 -4.45 9.61
N GLU A 433 -15.83 -4.49 8.44
CA GLU A 433 -15.97 -3.49 7.38
C GLU A 433 -17.38 -3.47 6.82
N LEU A 434 -17.99 -4.65 6.60
CA LEU A 434 -19.37 -4.73 6.15
C LEU A 434 -20.32 -4.08 7.15
N GLN A 435 -20.15 -4.37 8.44
CA GLN A 435 -21.03 -3.82 9.45
C GLN A 435 -20.90 -2.28 9.53
N ASP A 436 -19.67 -1.75 9.46
CA ASP A 436 -19.44 -0.30 9.42
C ASP A 436 -20.04 0.36 8.16
N LEU A 437 -19.91 -0.29 6.99
CA LEU A 437 -20.55 0.15 5.76
C LEU A 437 -22.10 0.15 5.87
N VAL A 438 -22.67 -0.87 6.51
CA VAL A 438 -24.12 -0.96 6.78
C VAL A 438 -24.60 0.16 7.70
N ASP A 439 -23.83 0.48 8.75
CA ASP A 439 -24.15 1.60 9.64
C ASP A 439 -24.13 2.93 8.88
N CYS A 440 -23.13 3.16 8.03
CA CYS A 440 -23.07 4.31 7.14
C CYS A 440 -24.29 4.39 6.21
N ALA A 441 -24.64 3.29 5.53
CA ALA A 441 -25.80 3.27 4.64
C ALA A 441 -27.11 3.60 5.39
N ARG A 442 -27.30 3.02 6.58
CA ARG A 442 -28.48 3.29 7.44
C ARG A 442 -28.52 4.73 7.93
N TRP A 443 -27.36 5.32 8.24
CA TRP A 443 -27.27 6.73 8.60
C TRP A 443 -27.64 7.63 7.43
N PHE A 444 -27.15 7.34 6.21
CA PHE A 444 -27.50 8.09 5.01
C PHE A 444 -29.01 8.00 4.69
N LYS A 445 -29.62 6.82 4.84
CA LYS A 445 -31.08 6.64 4.64
C LYS A 445 -31.96 7.51 5.53
N LYS A 446 -31.42 8.01 6.66
CA LYS A 446 -32.14 8.89 7.59
C LYS A 446 -32.05 10.37 7.20
N GLN A 447 -31.17 10.74 6.27
CA GLN A 447 -31.03 12.13 5.83
C GLN A 447 -32.20 12.50 4.91
N SER A 448 -32.82 13.67 5.13
CA SER A 448 -34.05 14.08 4.43
C SER A 448 -33.91 14.13 2.91
N TYR A 449 -32.70 14.44 2.44
CA TYR A 449 -32.35 14.62 1.03
C TYR A 449 -31.83 13.34 0.35
N ILE A 450 -31.77 12.21 1.05
CA ILE A 450 -31.36 10.92 0.47
C ILE A 450 -32.61 10.11 0.12
N ASP A 451 -32.67 9.60 -1.10
CA ASP A 451 -33.62 8.57 -1.46
C ASP A 451 -33.17 7.23 -0.87
N SER A 452 -33.83 6.82 0.22
CA SER A 452 -33.47 5.61 0.97
C SER A 452 -33.61 4.30 0.18
N THR A 453 -34.24 4.34 -1.00
CA THR A 453 -34.40 3.19 -1.89
C THR A 453 -33.38 3.14 -3.03
N ARG A 454 -32.57 4.20 -3.20
CA ARG A 454 -31.63 4.37 -4.33
C ARG A 454 -30.22 4.68 -3.81
N ILE A 455 -29.68 3.75 -3.03
CA ILE A 455 -28.28 3.77 -2.58
C ILE A 455 -27.50 2.67 -3.30
N GLY A 456 -26.44 3.05 -4.00
CA GLY A 456 -25.47 2.12 -4.59
C GLY A 456 -24.13 2.13 -3.88
N VAL A 457 -23.33 1.11 -4.14
CA VAL A 457 -21.96 0.98 -3.62
C VAL A 457 -21.01 0.49 -4.69
N TRP A 458 -19.79 1.02 -4.74
CA TRP A 458 -18.76 0.51 -5.64
C TRP A 458 -17.35 0.65 -5.10
N GLY A 459 -16.45 -0.11 -5.69
CA GLY A 459 -15.03 0.00 -5.43
C GLY A 459 -14.18 -0.84 -6.39
N TRP A 460 -12.87 -0.69 -6.26
CA TRP A 460 -11.86 -1.38 -7.05
C TRP A 460 -10.98 -2.22 -6.13
N SER A 461 -10.56 -3.41 -6.57
CA SER A 461 -9.70 -4.29 -5.79
C SER A 461 -10.37 -4.66 -4.47
N GLY A 462 -9.76 -4.36 -3.32
CA GLY A 462 -10.42 -4.47 -2.02
C GLY A 462 -11.81 -3.81 -1.97
N GLY A 463 -11.97 -2.65 -2.60
CA GLY A 463 -13.28 -1.99 -2.70
C GLY A 463 -14.32 -2.79 -3.50
N GLY A 464 -13.87 -3.52 -4.53
CA GLY A 464 -14.70 -4.45 -5.29
C GLY A 464 -15.11 -5.65 -4.43
N THR A 465 -14.19 -6.20 -3.63
CA THR A 465 -14.47 -7.24 -2.63
C THR A 465 -15.55 -6.79 -1.64
N PHE A 466 -15.41 -5.61 -1.04
CA PHE A 466 -16.41 -5.11 -0.10
C PHE A 466 -17.73 -4.73 -0.78
N THR A 467 -17.73 -4.36 -2.07
CA THR A 467 -18.95 -4.16 -2.85
C THR A 467 -19.72 -5.47 -3.02
N LEU A 468 -19.04 -6.55 -3.40
CA LEU A 468 -19.65 -7.88 -3.48
C LEU A 468 -20.16 -8.33 -2.11
N ASN A 469 -19.37 -8.12 -1.05
CA ASN A 469 -19.77 -8.44 0.32
C ASN A 469 -21.03 -7.67 0.74
N ALA A 470 -21.11 -6.38 0.43
CA ALA A 470 -22.26 -5.53 0.72
C ALA A 470 -23.55 -6.03 0.05
N LEU A 471 -23.46 -6.47 -1.22
CA LEU A 471 -24.61 -6.97 -1.97
C LEU A 471 -24.99 -8.41 -1.58
N SER A 472 -24.03 -9.25 -1.22
CA SER A 472 -24.26 -10.66 -0.86
C SER A 472 -24.65 -10.86 0.61
N ASN A 473 -24.25 -9.97 1.51
CA ASN A 473 -24.43 -10.15 2.95
C ASN A 473 -25.19 -8.98 3.62
N SER A 474 -25.82 -8.11 2.82
CA SER A 474 -26.76 -7.10 3.32
C SER A 474 -27.89 -6.85 2.32
N LYS A 475 -28.91 -6.09 2.74
CA LYS A 475 -30.00 -5.61 1.87
C LYS A 475 -30.05 -4.09 1.78
N GLU A 476 -28.98 -3.43 2.20
CA GLU A 476 -28.99 -1.97 2.33
C GLU A 476 -28.80 -1.25 0.98
N PHE A 477 -28.29 -1.96 -0.03
CA PHE A 477 -27.90 -1.40 -1.32
C PHE A 477 -28.79 -1.90 -2.45
N LYS A 478 -29.12 -1.00 -3.37
CA LYS A 478 -29.96 -1.25 -4.56
C LYS A 478 -29.15 -1.80 -5.74
N ALA A 479 -27.92 -1.31 -5.90
CA ALA A 479 -27.03 -1.69 -6.98
C ALA A 479 -25.55 -1.54 -6.57
N GLY A 480 -24.64 -2.22 -7.25
CA GLY A 480 -23.22 -2.00 -7.06
C GLY A 480 -22.34 -2.44 -8.22
N ILE A 481 -21.13 -1.87 -8.25
CA ILE A 481 -20.10 -2.15 -9.26
C ILE A 481 -18.85 -2.66 -8.56
N ALA A 482 -18.47 -3.91 -8.85
CA ALA A 482 -17.26 -4.53 -8.32
C ALA A 482 -16.19 -4.59 -9.40
N VAL A 483 -15.15 -3.76 -9.29
CA VAL A 483 -14.02 -3.76 -10.22
C VAL A 483 -12.86 -4.56 -9.62
N ALA A 484 -12.36 -5.56 -10.35
CA ALA A 484 -11.20 -6.37 -9.98
C ALA A 484 -11.25 -6.95 -8.55
N ALA A 485 -12.40 -7.49 -8.14
CA ALA A 485 -12.63 -7.95 -6.77
C ALA A 485 -11.92 -9.28 -6.46
N VAL A 486 -11.33 -9.40 -5.27
CA VAL A 486 -11.00 -10.71 -4.68
C VAL A 486 -12.29 -11.33 -4.19
N THR A 487 -12.62 -12.53 -4.65
CA THR A 487 -13.87 -13.24 -4.31
C THR A 487 -13.63 -14.41 -3.37
N ASP A 488 -12.40 -14.93 -3.34
CA ASP A 488 -11.95 -15.92 -2.37
C ASP A 488 -10.46 -15.72 -2.07
N TRP A 489 -10.08 -15.68 -0.80
CA TRP A 489 -8.71 -15.43 -0.37
C TRP A 489 -7.74 -16.57 -0.71
N ILE A 490 -8.24 -17.76 -1.06
CA ILE A 490 -7.39 -18.84 -1.61
C ILE A 490 -6.82 -18.48 -3.00
N TYR A 491 -7.41 -17.51 -3.70
CA TYR A 491 -6.99 -17.09 -5.03
C TYR A 491 -5.94 -15.98 -5.03
N TYR A 492 -5.73 -15.35 -3.87
CA TYR A 492 -4.81 -14.24 -3.69
C TYR A 492 -3.44 -14.72 -3.21
N ASP A 493 -2.47 -13.82 -3.12
CA ASP A 493 -1.09 -14.18 -2.77
C ASP A 493 -0.94 -14.49 -1.27
N SER A 494 0.08 -15.30 -0.97
CA SER A 494 0.43 -15.72 0.39
C SER A 494 0.85 -14.58 1.30
N LYS A 495 1.51 -13.53 0.80
CA LYS A 495 2.03 -12.46 1.64
C LYS A 495 0.89 -11.59 2.16
N PHE A 496 0.02 -11.08 1.31
CA PHE A 496 -1.13 -10.34 1.77
C PHE A 496 -2.17 -11.26 2.43
N GLY A 497 -2.60 -12.32 1.73
CA GLY A 497 -3.67 -13.22 2.18
C GLY A 497 -3.42 -13.80 3.56
N GLU A 498 -2.21 -14.33 3.82
CA GLU A 498 -1.90 -14.94 5.12
C GLU A 498 -1.63 -13.90 6.21
N SER A 499 -1.29 -12.65 5.89
CA SER A 499 -1.10 -11.60 6.92
C SER A 499 -2.40 -11.24 7.63
N VAL A 500 -3.50 -11.17 6.87
CA VAL A 500 -4.82 -10.77 7.36
C VAL A 500 -5.71 -11.96 7.67
N MET A 501 -5.54 -13.11 7.01
CA MET A 501 -6.37 -14.31 7.22
C MET A 501 -5.64 -15.48 7.87
N ASN A 502 -4.32 -15.40 8.11
CA ASN A 502 -3.48 -16.56 8.41
C ASN A 502 -3.51 -17.60 7.26
N SER A 503 -2.79 -18.72 7.35
CA SER A 503 -2.87 -19.76 6.32
C SER A 503 -4.21 -20.51 6.35
N PRO A 504 -4.70 -21.06 5.22
CA PRO A 504 -5.92 -21.87 5.20
C PRO A 504 -5.86 -23.09 6.12
N GLN A 505 -4.66 -23.59 6.39
CA GLN A 505 -4.44 -24.70 7.31
C GLN A 505 -4.60 -24.28 8.78
N LEU A 506 -4.29 -23.02 9.11
CA LEU A 506 -4.37 -22.48 10.47
C LEU A 506 -5.69 -21.74 10.75
N ASN A 507 -6.42 -21.31 9.72
CA ASN A 507 -7.68 -20.58 9.86
C ASN A 507 -8.77 -21.06 8.86
N PRO A 508 -9.10 -22.36 8.79
CA PRO A 508 -10.03 -22.87 7.79
C PRO A 508 -11.41 -22.19 7.84
N ASP A 509 -11.94 -21.94 9.04
CA ASP A 509 -13.24 -21.30 9.22
C ASP A 509 -13.23 -19.84 8.76
N GLY A 510 -12.13 -19.10 8.97
CA GLY A 510 -12.00 -17.74 8.46
C GLY A 510 -12.06 -17.68 6.94
N TYR A 511 -11.39 -18.60 6.23
CA TYR A 511 -11.48 -18.67 4.77
C TYR A 511 -12.89 -19.02 4.30
N VAL A 512 -13.58 -19.92 5.00
CA VAL A 512 -14.99 -20.23 4.70
C VAL A 512 -15.88 -18.99 4.90
N ASN A 513 -15.69 -18.25 6.00
CA ASN A 513 -16.51 -17.10 6.36
C ASN A 513 -16.26 -15.87 5.47
N ALA A 514 -15.02 -15.72 4.97
CA ALA A 514 -14.63 -14.59 4.11
C ALA A 514 -14.80 -14.87 2.60
N SER A 515 -15.16 -16.11 2.21
CA SER A 515 -15.37 -16.48 0.81
C SER A 515 -16.69 -15.92 0.28
N LEU A 516 -16.60 -14.94 -0.62
CA LEU A 516 -17.76 -14.34 -1.25
C LEU A 516 -18.39 -15.26 -2.28
N VAL A 517 -17.61 -16.17 -2.88
CA VAL A 517 -18.12 -17.26 -3.75
C VAL A 517 -19.24 -18.03 -3.05
N ARG A 518 -19.09 -18.37 -1.77
CA ARG A 518 -20.12 -19.10 -0.99
C ARG A 518 -21.39 -18.28 -0.75
N THR A 519 -21.26 -16.97 -0.71
CA THR A 519 -22.37 -16.03 -0.47
C THR A 519 -22.95 -15.43 -1.76
N ALA A 520 -22.42 -15.78 -2.93
CA ALA A 520 -22.86 -15.23 -4.22
C ALA A 520 -24.36 -15.46 -4.46
N LYS A 521 -24.88 -16.64 -4.10
CA LYS A 521 -26.32 -16.98 -4.17
C LYS A 521 -27.23 -16.09 -3.31
N ASN A 522 -26.68 -15.36 -2.35
CA ASN A 522 -27.42 -14.44 -1.49
C ASN A 522 -27.47 -13.02 -2.07
N LEU A 523 -26.88 -12.78 -3.25
CA LEU A 523 -26.79 -11.45 -3.84
C LEU A 523 -28.15 -10.76 -3.95
N HIS A 524 -28.20 -9.53 -3.42
CA HIS A 524 -29.34 -8.63 -3.49
C HIS A 524 -28.98 -7.39 -4.31
N GLY A 525 -29.96 -6.88 -5.06
CA GLY A 525 -29.77 -5.71 -5.92
C GLY A 525 -29.21 -6.06 -7.30
N ARG A 526 -28.75 -5.03 -8.02
CA ARG A 526 -28.13 -5.16 -9.35
C ARG A 526 -26.62 -5.12 -9.23
N LEU A 527 -25.92 -6.03 -9.89
CA LEU A 527 -24.46 -6.10 -9.86
C LEU A 527 -23.89 -5.92 -11.27
N MET A 528 -22.85 -5.10 -11.40
CA MET A 528 -21.89 -5.17 -12.50
C MET A 528 -20.53 -5.65 -11.99
N ILE A 529 -19.99 -6.68 -12.64
CA ILE A 529 -18.62 -7.15 -12.44
C ILE A 529 -17.75 -6.56 -13.55
N VAL A 530 -16.60 -6.02 -13.18
CA VAL A 530 -15.63 -5.46 -14.13
C VAL A 530 -14.25 -6.06 -13.88
N HIS A 531 -13.58 -6.60 -14.91
CA HIS A 531 -12.27 -7.24 -14.73
C HIS A 531 -11.35 -7.15 -15.96
N GLY A 532 -10.05 -7.01 -15.74
CA GLY A 532 -9.03 -7.16 -16.79
C GLY A 532 -8.66 -8.63 -17.03
N THR A 533 -8.51 -9.07 -18.29
CA THR A 533 -8.14 -10.48 -18.56
C THR A 533 -6.68 -10.81 -18.26
N TYR A 534 -5.83 -9.78 -18.12
CA TYR A 534 -4.42 -9.91 -17.78
C TYR A 534 -4.11 -9.29 -16.41
N ASP A 535 -5.10 -9.28 -15.52
CA ASP A 535 -4.92 -8.84 -14.13
C ASP A 535 -3.90 -9.71 -13.43
N ASP A 536 -2.71 -9.14 -13.22
CA ASP A 536 -1.50 -9.74 -12.69
C ASP A 536 -1.46 -9.77 -11.16
N ASN A 537 -2.48 -9.20 -10.52
CA ASN A 537 -2.62 -9.18 -9.07
C ASN A 537 -3.89 -9.95 -8.64
N VAL A 538 -5.07 -9.41 -8.96
CA VAL A 538 -6.35 -10.11 -8.71
C VAL A 538 -6.72 -10.88 -9.97
N HIS A 539 -6.21 -12.09 -10.11
CA HIS A 539 -6.49 -12.91 -11.29
C HIS A 539 -7.98 -13.02 -11.60
N ILE A 540 -8.32 -13.01 -12.89
CA ILE A 540 -9.70 -13.11 -13.40
C ILE A 540 -10.44 -14.37 -12.94
N GLN A 541 -9.72 -15.40 -12.46
CA GLN A 541 -10.30 -16.57 -11.79
C GLN A 541 -11.27 -16.18 -10.65
N ASN A 542 -11.03 -15.04 -9.98
CA ASN A 542 -11.92 -14.52 -8.95
C ASN A 542 -13.30 -14.19 -9.52
N ALA A 543 -13.35 -13.42 -10.62
CA ALA A 543 -14.59 -13.09 -11.30
C ALA A 543 -15.30 -14.36 -11.79
N TYR A 544 -14.57 -15.28 -12.43
CA TYR A 544 -15.16 -16.53 -12.93
C TYR A 544 -15.78 -17.38 -11.81
N ALA A 545 -15.10 -17.54 -10.68
CA ALA A 545 -15.61 -18.32 -9.55
C ALA A 545 -16.91 -17.72 -8.97
N PHE A 546 -16.99 -16.39 -8.87
CA PHE A 546 -18.20 -15.73 -8.37
C PHE A 546 -19.34 -15.81 -9.39
N MET A 547 -19.05 -15.59 -10.69
CA MET A 547 -20.02 -15.69 -11.78
C MET A 547 -20.64 -17.08 -11.88
N GLU A 548 -19.84 -18.13 -11.73
CA GLU A 548 -20.32 -19.52 -11.76
C GLU A 548 -21.41 -19.76 -10.70
N GLU A 549 -21.22 -19.25 -9.48
CA GLU A 549 -22.21 -19.37 -8.42
C GLU A 549 -23.47 -18.53 -8.66
N LEU A 550 -23.33 -17.33 -9.27
CA LEU A 550 -24.49 -16.55 -9.71
C LEU A 550 -25.29 -17.28 -10.79
N ILE A 551 -24.62 -17.90 -11.77
CA ILE A 551 -25.25 -18.70 -12.83
C ILE A 551 -26.00 -19.89 -12.20
N ARG A 552 -25.38 -20.63 -11.29
CA ARG A 552 -26.02 -21.74 -10.56
C ARG A 552 -27.25 -21.30 -9.79
N ALA A 553 -27.22 -20.11 -9.21
CA ALA A 553 -28.34 -19.53 -8.48
C ALA A 553 -29.39 -18.84 -9.39
N ASN A 554 -29.18 -18.82 -10.72
CA ASN A 554 -30.00 -18.09 -11.69
C ASN A 554 -30.15 -16.59 -11.35
N ILE A 555 -29.05 -15.97 -10.90
CA ILE A 555 -28.99 -14.54 -10.58
C ILE A 555 -28.39 -13.79 -11.76
N MET A 556 -29.13 -12.81 -12.28
CA MET A 556 -28.67 -11.96 -13.39
C MET A 556 -27.65 -10.92 -12.90
N PHE A 557 -26.58 -10.72 -13.67
CA PHE A 557 -25.56 -9.70 -13.44
C PHE A 557 -25.07 -9.11 -14.77
N ASP A 558 -24.52 -7.90 -14.73
CA ASP A 558 -23.82 -7.28 -15.86
C ASP A 558 -22.32 -7.59 -15.77
N LEU A 559 -21.65 -7.75 -16.92
CA LEU A 559 -20.22 -8.06 -16.99
C LEU A 559 -19.54 -7.14 -18.00
N MET A 560 -18.41 -6.55 -17.59
CA MET A 560 -17.50 -5.83 -18.49
C MET A 560 -16.07 -6.35 -18.35
N ILE A 561 -15.55 -6.93 -19.42
CA ILE A 561 -14.18 -7.43 -19.47
C ILE A 561 -13.29 -6.46 -20.26
N TYR A 562 -12.11 -6.17 -19.74
CA TYR A 562 -11.07 -5.38 -20.41
C TYR A 562 -9.94 -6.29 -20.90
N PRO A 563 -9.92 -6.67 -22.19
CA PRO A 563 -8.95 -7.61 -22.70
C PRO A 563 -7.53 -7.07 -22.60
N MET A 564 -6.61 -7.90 -22.07
CA MET A 564 -5.19 -7.63 -21.86
C MET A 564 -4.87 -6.42 -20.97
N ARG A 565 -5.85 -5.94 -20.19
CA ARG A 565 -5.59 -4.96 -19.13
C ARG A 565 -5.22 -5.68 -17.85
N GLN A 566 -4.24 -5.12 -17.16
CA GLN A 566 -3.76 -5.55 -15.85
C GLN A 566 -4.71 -5.09 -14.73
N HIS A 567 -4.27 -5.21 -13.48
CA HIS A 567 -5.03 -4.78 -12.31
C HIS A 567 -5.44 -3.30 -12.39
N GLY A 568 -4.56 -2.47 -12.97
CA GLY A 568 -4.87 -1.10 -13.35
C GLY A 568 -5.30 -1.01 -14.82
N ILE A 569 -6.59 -0.75 -15.06
CA ILE A 569 -7.10 -0.34 -16.39
C ILE A 569 -6.69 1.12 -16.59
N SER A 570 -5.46 1.33 -17.03
CA SER A 570 -4.78 2.63 -17.00
C SER A 570 -4.66 3.31 -18.35
N ASP A 571 -4.87 2.58 -19.46
CA ASP A 571 -4.85 3.19 -20.78
C ASP A 571 -6.07 4.10 -20.99
N ARG A 572 -5.82 5.28 -21.58
CA ARG A 572 -6.83 6.33 -21.74
C ARG A 572 -8.12 5.85 -22.43
N PRO A 573 -8.09 5.09 -23.54
CA PRO A 573 -9.31 4.58 -24.16
C PRO A 573 -10.12 3.68 -23.22
N ALA A 574 -9.48 2.74 -22.54
CA ALA A 574 -10.17 1.85 -21.61
C ALA A 574 -10.72 2.58 -20.39
N GLN A 575 -10.02 3.60 -19.86
CA GLN A 575 -10.55 4.42 -18.76
C GLN A 575 -11.81 5.19 -19.16
N ILE A 576 -11.81 5.84 -20.33
CA ILE A 576 -13.00 6.56 -20.81
C ILE A 576 -14.17 5.60 -20.96
N HIS A 577 -13.94 4.44 -21.59
CA HIS A 577 -14.96 3.41 -21.74
C HIS A 577 -15.48 2.94 -20.38
N LEU A 578 -14.59 2.67 -19.42
CA LEU A 578 -14.93 2.22 -18.08
C LEU A 578 -15.86 3.17 -17.35
N TYR A 579 -15.48 4.43 -17.24
CA TYR A 579 -16.30 5.40 -16.52
C TYR A 579 -17.63 5.66 -17.23
N ASN A 580 -17.68 5.62 -18.57
CA ASN A 580 -18.95 5.68 -19.30
C ASN A 580 -19.84 4.45 -19.04
N THR A 581 -19.27 3.24 -19.06
CA THR A 581 -20.00 2.00 -18.74
C THR A 581 -20.57 2.04 -17.32
N MET A 582 -19.77 2.50 -16.35
CA MET A 582 -20.22 2.64 -14.96
C MET A 582 -21.33 3.69 -14.82
N LEU A 583 -21.23 4.84 -15.49
CA LEU A 583 -22.27 5.86 -15.49
C LEU A 583 -23.60 5.33 -16.04
N GLU A 584 -23.58 4.63 -17.16
CA GLU A 584 -24.79 4.04 -17.75
C GLU A 584 -25.41 2.96 -16.85
N PHE A 585 -24.58 2.18 -16.15
CA PHE A 585 -25.08 1.25 -15.14
C PHE A 585 -25.80 1.99 -14.01
N TRP A 586 -25.26 3.10 -13.51
CA TRP A 586 -25.90 3.88 -12.45
C TRP A 586 -27.24 4.45 -12.91
N LYS A 587 -27.28 5.15 -14.05
CA LYS A 587 -28.50 5.75 -14.62
C LYS A 587 -29.64 4.75 -14.82
N LYS A 588 -29.31 3.49 -15.08
CA LYS A 588 -30.30 2.42 -15.28
C LYS A 588 -30.82 1.82 -13.97
N ASN A 589 -30.01 1.83 -12.90
CA ASN A 589 -30.25 1.01 -11.71
C ASN A 589 -30.44 1.80 -10.41
N LEU A 590 -30.21 3.11 -10.42
CA LEU A 590 -30.44 4.09 -9.36
C LEU A 590 -31.11 5.33 -9.96
#